data_AF-A0A248TPS6-F1
#
_entry.id   AF-A0A248TPS6-F1
#
_cell.length_a   1.000
_cell.length_b   1.000
_cell.length_c   1.000
_cell.angle_alpha   90.00
_cell.angle_beta   90.00
_cell.angle_gamma   90.00
#
_symmetry.space_group_name_H-M   'P 1'
#
loop_
_entity.id
_entity.type
_entity.pdbx_description
1 polymer ?
#
loop_
_entity_poly.entity_id
_entity_poly.type
_entity_poly.pdbx_seq_one_letter_code
_entity_poly.pdbx_strand_id
1 'polypeptide(L)'
;MYLNIILLITLLILVIPFIIYFKNTDKKGKMPFIFACIIYLIIASPVIYGVINHNIVQYEDANIGLGLSFFTTWFLTICAFLISIYFLMKERRKSL
;
A
#
# COMPACT_ATOMS: atom_id res chain seq x y z
N MET A 1 15.72 14.90 -3.72
CA MET A 1 16.29 13.55 -3.52
C MET A 1 15.64 12.81 -2.36
N TYR A 2 15.54 13.40 -1.16
CA TYR A 2 14.94 12.77 0.03
C TYR A 2 13.48 12.32 -0.14
N LEU A 3 12.64 13.15 -0.78
CA LEU A 3 11.23 12.81 -1.02
C LEU A 3 11.03 11.54 -1.86
N ASN A 4 11.83 11.35 -2.91
CA ASN A 4 11.76 10.17 -3.76
C ASN A 4 12.20 8.90 -3.00
N ILE A 5 13.14 9.03 -2.06
CA ILE A 5 13.55 7.92 -1.18
C ILE A 5 12.40 7.54 -0.25
N ILE A 6 11.73 8.52 0.38
CA ILE A 6 10.57 8.24 1.24
C ILE A 6 9.42 7.61 0.44
N LEU A 7 9.18 8.08 -0.79
CA LEU A 7 8.21 7.48 -1.70
C LEU A 7 8.55 6.01 -1.97
N LEU A 8 9.79 5.69 -2.35
CA LEU A 8 10.23 4.32 -2.60
C LEU A 8 10.06 3.43 -1.37
N ILE A 9 10.48 3.89 -0.19
CA ILE A 9 10.32 3.16 1.07
C ILE A 9 8.83 2.92 1.37
N THR A 10 7.98 3.93 1.17
CA THR A 10 6.52 3.81 1.38
C THR A 10 5.90 2.77 0.44
N LEU A 11 6.29 2.80 -0.83
CA LEU A 11 5.82 1.84 -1.82
C LEU A 11 6.30 0.41 -1.51
N LEU A 12 7.54 0.24 -1.03
CA LEU A 12 8.07 -1.05 -0.60
C LEU A 12 7.34 -1.59 0.63
N ILE A 13 7.08 -0.76 1.64
CA ILE A 13 6.33 -1.14 2.83
C ILE A 13 4.90 -1.56 2.45
N LEU A 14 4.26 -0.84 1.53
CA LEU A 14 2.92 -1.15 1.04
C LEU A 14 2.84 -2.54 0.38
N VAL A 15 3.93 -3.08 -0.18
CA VAL A 15 3.94 -4.43 -0.78
C VAL A 15 3.86 -5.53 0.29
N ILE A 16 4.36 -5.29 1.51
CA ILE A 16 4.49 -6.32 2.56
C ILE A 16 3.15 -7.00 2.90
N PRO A 17 2.04 -6.28 3.17
CA PRO A 17 0.73 -6.89 3.40
C PRO A 17 0.31 -7.87 2.30
N PHE A 18 0.52 -7.50 1.03
CA PHE A 18 0.12 -8.33 -0.11
C PHE A 18 1.00 -9.58 -0.25
N ILE A 19 2.30 -9.49 0.00
CA ILE A 19 3.18 -10.67 0.04
C ILE A 19 2.70 -11.65 1.12
N ILE A 20 2.38 -11.14 2.32
CA ILE A 20 1.86 -11.97 3.41
C ILE A 20 0.54 -12.62 2.99
N TYR A 21 -0.37 -11.87 2.37
CA TYR A 21 -1.62 -12.42 1.85
C TYR A 21 -1.37 -13.56 0.85
N PHE A 22 -0.53 -13.35 -0.17
CA PHE A 22 -0.27 -14.38 -1.19
C PHE A 22 0.40 -15.64 -0.67
N LYS A 23 1.36 -15.50 0.26
CA LYS A 23 2.05 -16.67 0.82
C LYS A 23 1.14 -17.54 1.69
N ASN A 24 0.08 -16.95 2.26
CA ASN A 24 -0.73 -17.61 3.29
C ASN A 24 -2.13 -17.99 2.80
N THR A 25 -2.52 -17.60 1.59
CA THR A 25 -3.79 -18.02 1.00
C THR A 25 -3.49 -19.01 -0.11
N ASP A 26 -3.99 -20.23 -0.02
CA ASP A 26 -3.83 -21.31 -1.01
C ASP A 26 -4.66 -21.08 -2.29
N LYS A 27 -4.86 -19.82 -2.66
CA LYS A 27 -5.69 -19.42 -3.80
C LYS A 27 -4.92 -19.69 -5.09
N LYS A 28 -5.16 -20.86 -5.68
CA LYS A 28 -4.66 -21.24 -7.01
C LYS A 28 -5.38 -20.40 -8.08
N GLY A 29 -4.66 -19.49 -8.73
CA GLY A 29 -5.18 -18.73 -9.88
C GLY A 29 -4.58 -17.33 -10.05
N LYS A 30 -4.74 -16.75 -11.24
CA LYS A 30 -4.24 -15.38 -11.56
C LYS A 30 -5.16 -14.26 -11.05
N MET A 31 -6.44 -14.56 -10.81
CA MET A 31 -7.44 -13.59 -10.34
C MET A 31 -7.10 -12.93 -8.99
N PRO A 32 -6.70 -13.66 -7.92
CA PRO A 32 -6.32 -13.02 -6.67
C PRO A 32 -5.09 -12.13 -6.82
N PHE A 33 -4.15 -12.50 -7.70
CA PHE A 33 -2.98 -11.68 -8.04
C PHE A 33 -3.38 -10.35 -8.67
N ILE A 34 -4.20 -10.39 -9.72
CA ILE A 34 -4.71 -9.20 -10.41
C ILE A 34 -5.45 -8.29 -9.43
N PHE A 35 -6.31 -8.85 -8.58
CA PHE A 35 -7.08 -8.07 -7.61
C PHE A 35 -6.17 -7.36 -6.59
N ALA A 36 -5.14 -8.02 -6.08
CA ALA A 36 -4.17 -7.37 -5.19
C ALA A 36 -3.37 -6.27 -5.89
N CYS A 37 -2.97 -6.48 -7.15
CA CYS A 37 -2.30 -5.44 -7.93
C CYS A 37 -3.20 -4.21 -8.09
N ILE A 38 -4.49 -4.39 -8.37
CA ILE A 38 -5.44 -3.28 -8.47
C ILE A 38 -5.55 -2.54 -7.13
N ILE A 39 -5.73 -3.26 -6.02
CA ILE A 39 -5.79 -2.64 -4.69
C ILE A 39 -4.49 -1.90 -4.37
N TYR A 40 -3.34 -2.49 -4.66
CA TYR A 40 -2.04 -1.86 -4.47
C TYR A 40 -1.97 -0.52 -5.21
N LEU A 41 -2.36 -0.49 -6.49
CA LEU A 41 -2.36 0.73 -7.28
C LEU A 41 -3.32 1.79 -6.71
N ILE A 42 -4.50 1.38 -6.23
CA ILE A 42 -5.46 2.30 -5.59
C ILE A 42 -4.85 2.93 -4.33
N ILE A 43 -4.19 2.14 -3.47
CA ILE A 43 -3.59 2.62 -2.22
C ILE A 43 -2.32 3.46 -2.48
N ALA A 44 -1.56 3.12 -3.52
CA ALA A 44 -0.36 3.85 -3.93
C ALA A 44 -0.68 5.17 -4.65
N SER A 45 -1.84 5.27 -5.30
CA SER A 45 -2.23 6.43 -6.12
C SER A 45 -2.12 7.78 -5.38
N PRO A 46 -2.61 7.94 -4.12
CA PRO A 46 -2.51 9.21 -3.41
C PRO A 46 -1.08 9.70 -3.24
N VAL A 47 -0.17 8.84 -2.75
CA VAL A 47 1.23 9.24 -2.51
C VAL A 47 1.99 9.51 -3.81
N ILE A 48 1.74 8.73 -4.86
CA ILE A 48 2.34 8.95 -6.20
C ILE A 48 1.88 10.30 -6.75
N TYR A 49 0.57 10.54 -6.75
CA TYR A 49 0.01 11.80 -7.21
C TYR A 49 0.52 13.00 -6.39
N GLY A 50 0.53 12.87 -5.07
CA GLY A 50 1.02 13.91 -4.17
C GLY A 50 2.47 14.31 -4.47
N VAL A 51 3.36 13.33 -4.68
CA VAL A 51 4.76 13.59 -5.02
C VAL A 51 4.91 14.21 -6.41
N ILE A 52 4.19 13.72 -7.42
CA ILE A 52 4.21 14.31 -8.77
C ILE A 52 3.75 15.76 -8.73
N ASN A 53 2.60 16.01 -8.09
CA ASN A 53 2.05 17.35 -7.96
C ASN A 53 2.99 18.30 -7.21
N HIS A 54 3.63 17.82 -6.13
CA HIS A 54 4.62 18.61 -5.40
C HIS A 54 5.82 19.03 -6.27
N ASN A 55 6.31 18.11 -7.12
CA ASN A 55 7.43 18.40 -8.03
C ASN A 55 7.06 19.37 -9.17
N ILE A 56 5.80 19.35 -9.63
CA ILE A 56 5.33 20.22 -10.72
C ILE A 56 5.03 21.64 -10.21
N VAL A 57 4.25 21.76 -9.13
CA VAL A 57 3.74 23.05 -8.65
C VAL A 57 4.77 23.82 -7.84
N GLN A 58 5.85 23.17 -7.37
CA GLN A 58 6.95 23.79 -6.63
C GLN A 58 6.47 24.75 -5.53
N TYR A 59 5.65 24.23 -4.62
CA TYR A 59 5.07 24.98 -3.52
C TYR A 59 6.15 25.76 -2.72
N GLU A 60 5.93 27.06 -2.54
CA GLU A 60 6.82 27.93 -1.73
C GLU A 60 6.76 27.58 -0.23
N ASP A 61 5.61 27.11 0.24
CA ASP A 61 5.35 26.78 1.65
C ASP A 61 5.12 25.27 1.87
N ALA A 62 4.92 24.89 3.13
CA ALA A 62 4.62 23.52 3.54
C ALA A 62 3.42 22.94 2.77
N ASN A 63 3.67 21.89 2.00
CA ASN A 63 2.63 21.22 1.23
C ASN A 63 1.85 20.22 2.10
N ILE A 64 0.75 20.69 2.70
CA ILE A 64 -0.17 19.89 3.51
C ILE A 64 -0.74 18.71 2.72
N GLY A 65 -1.03 18.91 1.43
CA GLY A 65 -1.58 17.87 0.55
C GLY A 65 -0.62 16.70 0.36
N LEU A 66 0.69 16.97 0.26
CA LEU A 66 1.72 15.94 0.20
C LEU A 66 1.75 15.13 1.49
N GLY A 67 1.76 15.79 2.65
CA GLY A 67 1.72 15.11 3.95
C GLY A 67 0.47 14.23 4.10
N LEU A 68 -0.70 14.77 3.75
CA LEU A 68 -1.97 14.04 3.80
C LEU A 68 -1.97 12.80 2.88
N SER A 69 -1.32 12.90 1.72
CA SER A 69 -1.18 11.79 0.79
C SER A 69 -0.37 10.64 1.40
N PHE A 70 0.75 10.94 2.07
CA PHE A 70 1.52 9.93 2.81
C PHE A 70 0.73 9.32 3.96
N PHE A 71 0.09 10.14 4.80
CA PHE A 71 -0.70 9.65 5.94
C PHE A 71 -1.84 8.75 5.49
N THR A 72 -2.53 9.11 4.41
CA THR A 72 -3.62 8.30 3.85
C THR A 72 -3.09 6.95 3.36
N THR A 73 -1.99 6.93 2.59
CA THR A 73 -1.38 5.69 2.12
C THR A 73 -0.90 4.81 3.29
N TRP A 74 -0.29 5.39 4.32
CA TRP A 74 0.13 4.63 5.51
C TRP A 74 -1.05 4.04 6.29
N PHE A 75 -2.11 4.83 6.49
CA PHE A 75 -3.34 4.34 7.13
C PHE A 75 -3.94 3.16 6.37
N LEU A 76 -4.09 3.28 5.05
CA LEU A 76 -4.59 2.20 4.19
C LEU A 76 -3.67 0.97 4.20
N THR A 77 -2.35 1.18 4.28
CA THR A 77 -1.37 0.09 4.41
C THR A 77 -1.60 -0.70 5.70
N ILE A 78 -1.83 -0.02 6.82
CA ILE A 78 -2.13 -0.66 8.11
C ILE A 78 -3.44 -1.45 8.00
N CYS A 79 -4.49 -0.88 7.40
CA CYS A 79 -5.74 -1.59 7.16
C CYS A 79 -5.54 -2.86 6.33
N ALA A 80 -4.80 -2.78 5.22
CA ALA A 80 -4.48 -3.92 4.36
C ALA A 80 -3.68 -5.01 5.12
N PHE A 81 -2.75 -4.59 5.98
CA PHE A 81 -1.99 -5.49 6.84
C PHE A 81 -2.89 -6.24 7.83
N LEU A 82 -3.78 -5.54 8.52
CA LEU A 82 -4.73 -6.13 9.47
C LEU A 82 -5.66 -7.14 8.77
N ILE A 83 -6.16 -6.79 7.59
CA ILE A 83 -7.00 -7.70 6.78
C ILE A 83 -6.21 -8.95 6.40
N SER A 84 -4.94 -8.79 5.99
CA SER A 84 -4.08 -9.92 5.62
C SER A 84 -3.83 -10.85 6.81
N ILE A 85 -3.60 -10.31 8.01
CA ILE A 85 -3.49 -11.09 9.25
C ILE A 85 -4.80 -11.80 9.58
N TYR A 86 -5.95 -11.12 9.46
CA TYR A 86 -7.25 -11.72 9.71
C TYR A 86 -7.50 -12.94 8.82
N PHE A 87 -7.20 -12.83 7.51
CA PHE A 87 -7.31 -13.96 6.58
C PHE A 87 -6.36 -15.09 6.96
N LEU A 88 -5.12 -14.79 7.32
CA LEU A 88 -4.16 -15.78 7.82
C LEU A 88 -4.70 -16.56 9.02
N MET A 89 -5.27 -15.89 10.02
CA MET A 89 -5.84 -16.55 11.20
C MET A 89 -7.07 -17.40 10.85
N LYS A 90 -7.87 -16.98 9.86
CA LYS A 90 -9.04 -17.73 9.40
C LYS A 90 -8.65 -19.01 8.66
N GLU A 91 -7.63 -18.96 7.81
CA GLU A 91 -7.16 -20.13 7.05
C GLU A 91 -6.58 -21.19 8.00
N ARG A 92 -5.75 -20.78 8.97
CA ARG A 92 -5.19 -21.69 9.98
C ARG A 92 -6.24 -22.42 10.81
N ARG A 93 -7.36 -21.75 11.13
CA ARG A 93 -8.47 -22.38 11.87
C ARG A 93 -9.26 -23.42 11.06
N LYS A 94 -9.22 -23.37 9.72
CA LYS A 94 -9.87 -24.39 8.87
C LYS A 94 -9.00 -25.63 8.66
N SER A 95 -7.69 -25.52 8.93
CA SER A 95 -6.73 -26.60 8.76
C SER A 95 -6.46 -27.39 10.05
N LEU A 96 -7.05 -26.95 11.18
CA LEU A 96 -7.08 -27.65 12.47
C LEU A 96 -8.42 -28.38 12.60
#